data_AF-A0A7R9SI48-F1
#
_entry.id   AF-A0A7R9SI48-F1
#
_cell.length_a   1.000
_cell.length_b   1.000
_cell.length_c   1.000
_cell.angle_alpha   90.00
_cell.angle_beta   90.00
_cell.angle_gamma   90.00
#
_symmetry.space_group_name_H-M   'P 1'
#
loop_
_entity.id
_entity.type
_entity.pdbx_description
1 polymer ?
#
loop_
_entity_poly.entity_id
_entity_poly.type
_entity_poly.pdbx_seq_one_letter_code
_entity_poly.pdbx_strand_id
1 'polypeptide(L)'
;FLKVGRESSGWPSHCIANSEGMSYIDDCEKVEGVRLNWDRIERDPGLRTIGKLALNSFWGGWGMNEDGVQRIFITDVAELSRVMADSSITMGDFCPYSG
;
A
#
# COMPACT_ATOMS: atom_id res chain seq x y z
N PHE A 1 -5.68 6.25 5.96
CA PHE A 1 -5.70 4.77 6.00
C PHE A 1 -5.38 4.20 7.38
N LEU A 2 -4.43 4.76 8.13
CA LEU A 2 -4.08 4.31 9.49
C LEU A 2 -5.27 4.38 10.46
N LYS A 3 -5.94 5.54 10.52
CA LYS A 3 -7.20 5.75 11.27
C LYS A 3 -8.26 4.69 10.96
N VAL A 4 -8.56 4.52 9.68
CA VAL A 4 -9.55 3.55 9.20
C VAL A 4 -9.17 2.13 9.63
N GLY A 5 -7.90 1.74 9.47
CA GLY A 5 -7.43 0.42 9.90
C GLY A 5 -7.56 0.20 11.41
N ARG A 6 -7.33 1.24 12.21
CA ARG A 6 -7.44 1.19 13.67
C ARG A 6 -8.89 1.13 14.14
N GLU A 7 -9.75 2.00 13.62
CA GLU A 7 -11.19 2.03 13.89
C GLU A 7 -11.85 0.70 13.50
N SER A 8 -11.53 0.17 12.32
CA SER A 8 -12.10 -1.09 11.80
C SER A 8 -11.60 -2.34 12.52
N SER A 9 -10.60 -2.23 13.41
CA SER A 9 -10.11 -3.37 14.19
C SER A 9 -11.00 -3.65 15.41
N GLY A 10 -11.89 -2.70 15.76
CA GLY A 10 -12.71 -2.76 16.96
C GLY A 10 -11.92 -2.51 18.26
N TRP A 11 -12.62 -2.64 19.38
CA TRP A 11 -12.05 -2.38 20.70
C TRP A 11 -11.05 -3.46 21.14
N PRO A 12 -9.95 -3.08 21.80
CA PRO A 12 -9.06 -4.04 22.43
C PRO A 12 -9.77 -4.83 23.53
N SER A 13 -9.34 -6.08 23.76
CA SER A 13 -9.91 -6.93 24.83
C SER A 13 -9.71 -6.40 26.25
N HIS A 14 -8.77 -5.47 26.43
CA HIS A 14 -8.50 -4.80 27.71
C HIS A 14 -9.32 -3.53 27.93
N CYS A 15 -10.11 -3.09 26.95
CA CYS A 15 -10.99 -1.93 27.07
C CYS A 15 -12.42 -2.44 27.36
N ILE A 16 -12.74 -2.60 28.65
CA ILE A 16 -14.07 -3.04 29.10
C ILE A 16 -14.86 -1.82 29.63
N ALA A 17 -14.16 -0.86 30.23
CA ALA A 17 -14.76 0.36 30.76
C ALA A 17 -14.58 1.57 29.82
N ASN A 18 -15.53 2.52 29.88
CA ASN A 18 -15.48 3.73 29.04
C ASN A 18 -14.20 4.58 29.28
N SER A 19 -13.67 4.60 30.51
CA SER A 19 -12.44 5.31 30.84
C SER A 19 -11.20 4.73 30.16
N GLU A 20 -11.14 3.40 29.99
CA GLU A 20 -10.03 2.72 29.31
C GLU A 20 -10.09 2.97 27.80
N GLY A 21 -11.29 3.07 27.24
CA GLY A 21 -11.48 3.45 25.85
C GLY A 21 -10.96 4.86 25.54
N MET A 22 -11.19 5.83 26.45
CA MET A 22 -10.67 7.18 26.25
C MET A 22 -9.14 7.21 26.31
N SER A 23 -8.54 6.49 27.28
CA SER A 23 -7.08 6.34 27.35
C SER A 23 -6.52 5.75 26.06
N TYR A 24 -7.18 4.73 25.51
CA TYR A 24 -6.76 4.11 24.25
C TYR A 24 -6.78 5.10 23.06
N ILE A 25 -7.80 5.96 22.97
CA ILE A 25 -7.88 6.98 21.91
C ILE A 25 -6.76 8.01 22.08
N ASP A 26 -6.54 8.50 23.31
CA ASP A 26 -5.49 9.47 23.62
C ASP A 26 -4.09 8.89 23.35
N ASP A 27 -3.87 7.62 23.68
CA ASP A 27 -2.59 6.94 23.43
C ASP A 27 -2.34 6.75 21.93
N CYS A 28 -3.38 6.42 21.15
CA CYS A 28 -3.27 6.36 19.69
C CYS A 28 -2.94 7.75 19.09
N GLU A 29 -3.53 8.83 19.62
CA GLU A 29 -3.21 10.19 19.17
C GLU A 29 -1.78 10.59 19.53
N LYS A 30 -1.31 10.26 20.73
CA LYS A 30 0.06 10.57 21.18
C LYS A 30 1.13 9.76 20.43
N VAL A 31 0.91 8.47 20.20
CA VAL A 31 1.92 7.56 19.64
C VAL A 31 1.86 7.54 18.11
N GLU A 32 0.67 7.40 17.54
CA GLU A 32 0.49 7.25 16.09
C GLU A 32 0.14 8.59 15.40
N GLY A 33 -0.13 9.66 16.17
CA GLY A 33 -0.54 10.96 15.63
C GLY A 33 -1.97 10.97 15.08
N VAL A 34 -2.77 9.96 15.40
CA VAL A 34 -4.09 9.73 14.81
C VAL A 34 -5.16 9.65 15.88
N ARG A 35 -6.08 10.61 15.87
CA ARG A 35 -7.24 10.62 16.75
C ARG A 35 -8.37 9.75 16.21
N LEU A 36 -8.76 8.73 16.96
CA LEU A 36 -9.84 7.81 16.63
C LEU A 36 -11.21 8.39 17.00
N ASN A 37 -12.26 7.99 16.31
CA ASN A 37 -13.64 8.33 16.68
C ASN A 37 -14.28 7.18 17.46
N TRP A 38 -14.74 7.48 18.68
CA TRP A 38 -15.37 6.53 19.60
C TRP A 38 -16.45 5.67 18.91
N ASP A 39 -17.38 6.32 18.20
CA ASP A 39 -18.55 5.66 17.59
C ASP A 39 -18.20 4.85 16.33
N ARG A 40 -16.96 4.95 15.84
CA ARG A 40 -16.49 4.25 14.64
C ARG A 40 -15.56 3.07 14.96
N ILE A 41 -15.23 2.86 16.23
CA ILE A 41 -14.41 1.73 16.64
C ILE A 41 -15.29 0.48 16.69
N GLU A 42 -15.37 -0.18 15.55
CA GLU A 42 -16.13 -1.42 15.36
C GLU A 42 -15.31 -2.39 14.51
N ARG A 43 -15.50 -3.69 14.75
CA ARG A 43 -14.80 -4.71 13.97
C ARG A 43 -15.40 -4.82 12.56
N ASP A 44 -14.75 -4.19 11.59
CA ASP A 44 -15.06 -4.29 10.16
C ASP A 44 -13.88 -4.93 9.38
N PRO A 45 -13.97 -6.22 9.01
CA PRO A 45 -12.89 -6.89 8.29
C PRO A 45 -12.65 -6.33 6.88
N GLY A 46 -13.68 -5.77 6.22
CA GLY A 46 -13.57 -5.21 4.88
C GLY A 46 -12.78 -3.91 4.88
N LEU A 47 -13.20 -2.94 5.71
CA LEU A 47 -12.49 -1.68 5.88
C LEU A 47 -11.09 -1.89 6.47
N ARG A 48 -10.92 -2.86 7.36
CA ARG A 48 -9.58 -3.25 7.87
C ARG A 48 -8.66 -3.71 6.74
N THR A 49 -9.18 -4.52 5.83
CA THR A 49 -8.41 -5.03 4.68
C THR A 49 -8.03 -3.89 3.74
N ILE A 50 -8.97 -2.99 3.43
CA ILE A 50 -8.71 -1.80 2.60
C ILE A 50 -7.67 -0.89 3.26
N GLY A 51 -7.80 -0.63 4.56
CA GLY A 51 -6.84 0.18 5.31
C GLY A 51 -5.44 -0.44 5.33
N LYS A 52 -5.35 -1.76 5.47
CA LYS A 52 -4.08 -2.50 5.40
C LYS A 52 -3.48 -2.45 3.99
N LEU A 53 -4.30 -2.66 2.96
CA LEU A 53 -3.86 -2.60 1.57
C LEU A 53 -3.30 -1.20 1.25
N ALA A 54 -4.04 -0.15 1.60
CA ALA A 54 -3.61 1.23 1.37
C ALA A 54 -2.29 1.55 2.09
N LEU A 55 -2.13 1.10 3.35
CA LEU A 55 -0.89 1.28 4.11
C LEU A 55 0.29 0.55 3.45
N ASN A 56 0.08 -0.71 3.06
CA ASN A 56 1.11 -1.51 2.41
C ASN A 56 1.50 -0.96 1.03
N SER A 57 0.52 -0.53 0.24
CA SER A 57 0.77 0.10 -1.06
C SER A 57 1.48 1.44 -0.92
N PHE A 58 1.16 2.23 0.11
CA PHE A 58 1.82 3.51 0.36
C PHE A 58 3.31 3.31 0.64
N TRP A 59 3.66 2.46 1.61
CA TRP A 59 5.07 2.19 1.93
C TRP A 59 5.78 1.41 0.84
N GLY A 60 5.06 0.54 0.11
CA GLY A 60 5.59 -0.17 -1.05
C GLY A 60 5.96 0.78 -2.19
N GLY A 61 5.16 1.80 -2.45
CA GLY A 61 5.48 2.85 -3.42
C GLY A 61 6.67 3.70 -2.99
N TRP A 62 6.74 4.09 -1.72
CA TRP A 62 7.89 4.84 -1.18
C TRP A 62 9.20 4.06 -1.18
N GLY A 63 9.15 2.73 -1.08
CA GLY A 63 10.32 1.86 -1.17
C GLY A 63 10.54 1.28 -2.57
N MET A 64 9.81 1.74 -3.58
CA MET A 64 9.92 1.21 -4.94
C MET A 64 11.20 1.73 -5.59
N ASN A 65 11.99 0.82 -6.14
CA ASN A 65 13.15 1.19 -6.95
C ASN A 65 12.67 1.86 -8.23
N GLU A 66 13.10 3.11 -8.47
CA GLU A 66 12.77 3.86 -9.69
C GLU A 66 13.43 3.24 -10.94
N ASP A 67 14.60 2.62 -10.77
CA ASP A 67 15.38 1.94 -11.81
C ASP A 67 14.96 0.46 -12.01
N GLY A 68 13.68 0.15 -11.82
CA GLY A 68 13.16 -1.20 -12.03
C GLY A 68 13.24 -1.63 -13.51
N VAL A 69 13.60 -2.89 -13.77
CA VAL A 69 13.56 -3.47 -15.12
C VAL A 69 12.14 -3.35 -15.68
N GLN A 70 11.98 -2.58 -16.75
CA GLN A 70 10.70 -2.42 -17.43
C GLN A 70 10.58 -3.41 -18.58
N ARG A 71 9.38 -3.98 -18.75
CA ARG A 71 9.05 -4.83 -19.89
C ARG A 71 8.16 -4.04 -20.84
N ILE A 72 8.61 -3.91 -22.09
CA ILE A 72 7.85 -3.31 -23.17
C ILE A 72 7.39 -4.41 -24.13
N PHE A 73 6.13 -4.36 -24.54
CA PHE A 73 5.59 -5.24 -25.55
C PHE A 73 5.74 -4.57 -26.91
N ILE A 74 6.55 -5.17 -27.78
CA ILE A 74 6.83 -4.66 -29.11
C ILE A 74 6.21 -5.62 -30.13
N THR A 75 5.31 -5.11 -30.95
CA THR A 75 4.66 -5.89 -32.02
C THR A 75 5.22 -5.57 -33.40
N ASP A 76 5.92 -4.45 -33.54
CA ASP A 76 6.50 -3.99 -34.80
C ASP A 76 8.02 -4.07 -34.81
N VAL A 77 8.59 -4.53 -35.93
CA VAL A 77 10.04 -4.73 -36.08
C VAL A 77 10.78 -3.39 -36.14
N ALA A 78 10.16 -2.33 -36.66
CA ALA A 78 10.80 -1.01 -36.69
C ALA A 78 10.91 -0.41 -35.28
N GLU A 79 9.91 -0.64 -34.43
CA GLU A 79 9.96 -0.26 -33.01
C GLU A 79 11.05 -1.04 -32.25
N LEU A 80 11.18 -2.35 -32.50
CA LEU A 80 12.27 -3.16 -31.92
C LEU A 80 13.64 -2.62 -32.33
N SER A 81 13.81 -2.29 -33.62
CA SER A 81 15.06 -1.75 -34.15
C SER A 81 15.43 -0.41 -33.51
N ARG A 82 14.44 0.45 -33.22
CA ARG A 82 14.66 1.74 -32.54
C ARG A 82 15.09 1.53 -31.09
N VAL A 83 14.43 0.65 -30.36
CA VAL A 83 14.78 0.35 -28.96
C VAL A 83 16.18 -0.24 -28.87
N MET A 84 16.55 -1.16 -29.77
CA MET A 84 17.90 -1.74 -29.78
C MET A 84 18.98 -0.74 -30.18
N ALA A 85 18.64 0.30 -30.95
CA ALA A 85 19.56 1.34 -31.36
C ALA A 85 19.74 2.46 -30.30
N ASP A 86 18.88 2.49 -29.29
CA ASP A 86 18.95 3.48 -28.21
C ASP A 86 20.01 3.06 -27.18
N SER A 87 21.12 3.80 -27.14
CA SER A 87 22.24 3.54 -26.22
C SER A 87 21.92 3.86 -24.75
N SER A 88 20.78 4.49 -24.46
CA SER A 88 20.30 4.72 -23.09
C SER A 88 19.57 3.50 -22.51
N ILE A 89 19.18 2.54 -23.35
CA ILE A 89 18.43 1.36 -22.96
C ILE A 89 19.36 0.15 -22.92
N THR A 90 19.50 -0.47 -21.75
CA THR A 90 20.19 -1.77 -21.63
C THR A 90 19.15 -2.88 -21.70
N MET A 91 19.13 -3.62 -22.81
CA MET A 91 18.23 -4.76 -22.97
C MET A 91 18.75 -5.95 -22.15
N GLY A 92 17.96 -6.37 -21.14
CA GLY A 92 18.32 -7.50 -20.27
C GLY A 92 17.93 -8.86 -20.84
N ASP A 93 16.69 -9.01 -21.29
CA ASP A 93 16.14 -10.27 -21.81
C ASP A 93 15.16 -10.00 -22.97
N PHE A 94 15.10 -10.91 -23.94
CA PHE A 94 14.21 -10.84 -25.10
C PHE A 94 13.45 -12.15 -25.24
N CYS A 95 12.13 -12.10 -25.06
CA CYS A 95 11.26 -13.27 -25.18
C CYS A 95 10.34 -13.11 -26.41
N PRO A 96 10.61 -13.82 -27.53
CA PRO A 96 9.74 -13.77 -28.69
C PRO A 96 8.40 -14.44 -28.38
N TYR A 97 7.30 -13.72 -28.59
CA TYR A 97 5.96 -14.27 -28.48
C TYR A 97 5.51 -14.81 -29.84
N SER A 98 5.42 -16.13 -29.97
CA SER A 98 4.78 -16.80 -31.09
C SER A 98 3.34 -17.14 -30.70
N GLY A 99 2.38 -16.33 -31.17
CA GLY A 99 0.95 -16.66 -31.13
C GLY A 99 0.54 -17.61 -32.23
#